data_AF-N9WGI1-F1
#
_entry.id   AF-N9WGI1-F1
#
_cell.length_a   1.000
_cell.length_b   1.000
_cell.length_c   1.000
_cell.angle_alpha   90.00
_cell.angle_beta   90.00
_cell.angle_gamma   90.00
#
_symmetry.space_group_name_H-M   'P 1'
#
loop_
_entity.id
_entity.type
_entity.pdbx_description
1 polymer ?
#
loop_
_entity_poly.entity_id
_entity_poly.type
_entity_poly.pdbx_seq_one_letter_code
_entity_poly.pdbx_strand_id
1 'polypeptide(L)'
;MVSLDGGMINVVIPSFPLPAGFTLGASDLLLRLSAGYPDVPPDMWWFEPAVRRVDGQTIAATESQEAHLGRTWQRWSRHLQPGQWRSGIDSIESYLALVRKELDAAAMARAA
;
A
#
# COMPACT_ATOMS: atom_id res chain seq x y z
N MET A 1 1.68 12.06 8.16
CA MET A 1 0.98 12.12 9.47
C MET A 1 1.11 10.77 10.15
N VAL A 2 1.30 10.72 11.47
CA VAL A 2 1.28 9.47 12.26
C VAL A 2 0.17 9.58 13.30
N SER A 3 -0.63 8.54 13.45
CA SER A 3 -1.75 8.49 14.41
C SER A 3 -2.00 7.07 14.92
N LEU A 4 -2.72 6.94 16.03
CA LEU A 4 -3.13 5.65 16.60
C LEU A 4 -4.63 5.47 16.38
N ASP A 5 -5.04 4.34 15.80
CA ASP A 5 -6.45 4.00 15.61
C ASP A 5 -6.63 2.48 15.56
N GLY A 6 -7.62 1.96 16.30
CA GLY A 6 -7.90 0.51 16.35
C GLY A 6 -6.74 -0.38 16.81
N GLY A 7 -5.84 0.14 17.66
CA GLY A 7 -4.62 -0.57 18.08
C GLY A 7 -3.50 -0.61 17.03
N MET A 8 -3.67 0.11 15.92
CA MET A 8 -2.70 0.22 14.83
C MET A 8 -2.03 1.59 14.87
N ILE A 9 -0.75 1.61 14.49
CA ILE A 9 -0.02 2.83 14.14
C ILE A 9 -0.29 3.10 12.65
N ASN A 10 -0.96 4.20 12.35
CA ASN A 10 -1.30 4.61 11.00
C ASN A 10 -0.30 5.67 10.53
N VAL A 11 0.41 5.39 9.45
CA VAL A 11 1.36 6.28 8.81
C VAL A 11 0.82 6.69 7.46
N VAL A 12 0.46 7.97 7.32
CA VAL A 12 0.00 8.56 6.05
C VAL A 12 1.16 9.32 5.41
N ILE A 13 1.51 8.92 4.20
CA ILE A 13 2.49 9.56 3.33
C ILE A 13 1.70 10.31 2.24
N PRO A 14 1.62 11.64 2.33
CA PRO A 14 0.82 12.42 1.38
C PRO A 14 1.47 12.43 0.01
N SER A 15 0.64 12.48 -1.05
CA SER A 15 1.08 12.62 -2.44
C SER A 15 2.18 11.63 -2.84
N PHE A 16 2.03 10.37 -2.44
CA PHE A 16 2.98 9.31 -2.82
C PHE A 16 2.97 9.17 -4.35
N PRO A 17 4.13 9.31 -5.02
CA PRO A 17 4.17 9.37 -6.47
C PRO A 17 3.75 8.02 -7.06
N LEU A 18 3.06 8.05 -8.19
CA LEU A 18 2.62 6.86 -8.92
C LEU A 18 3.33 6.81 -10.28
N PRO A 19 3.73 5.63 -10.77
CA PRO A 19 4.33 5.51 -12.09
C PRO A 19 3.32 5.83 -13.21
N ALA A 20 3.84 6.09 -14.41
CA ALA A 20 3.02 6.22 -15.61
C ALA A 20 2.24 4.92 -15.86
N GLY A 21 1.01 5.03 -16.36
CA GLY A 21 0.08 3.91 -16.54
C GLY A 21 -1.11 3.93 -15.58
N PHE A 22 -1.06 4.77 -14.55
CA PHE A 22 -2.22 5.09 -13.71
C PHE A 22 -2.89 6.41 -14.12
N THR A 23 -4.17 6.56 -13.78
CA THR A 23 -4.96 7.77 -14.07
C THR A 23 -4.55 8.98 -13.25
N LEU A 24 -3.77 8.78 -12.19
CA LEU A 24 -3.27 9.81 -11.28
C LEU A 24 -1.74 9.73 -11.22
N GLY A 25 -1.06 10.88 -11.09
CA GLY A 25 0.39 10.95 -10.89
C GLY A 25 0.84 10.78 -9.44
N ALA A 26 -0.09 10.91 -8.49
CA ALA A 26 0.15 10.71 -7.06
C ALA A 26 -1.16 10.34 -6.34
N SER A 27 -1.05 9.67 -5.19
CA SER A 27 -2.14 9.39 -4.25
C SER A 27 -1.60 9.31 -2.84
N ASP A 28 -2.41 9.61 -1.81
CA ASP A 28 -1.94 9.43 -0.43
C ASP A 28 -1.80 7.94 -0.14
N LEU A 29 -0.68 7.55 0.47
CA LEU A 29 -0.42 6.19 0.90
C LEU A 29 -0.65 6.08 2.41
N LEU A 30 -1.51 5.16 2.83
CA LEU A 30 -1.68 4.75 4.22
C LEU A 30 -0.99 3.41 4.45
N LEU A 31 -0.13 3.36 5.46
CA LEU A 31 0.39 2.13 6.06
C LEU A 31 -0.22 1.95 7.45
N ARG A 32 -0.66 0.74 7.76
CA ARG A 32 -1.18 0.39 9.10
C ARG A 32 -0.29 -0.67 9.71
N LEU A 33 0.43 -0.29 10.76
CA LEU A 33 1.39 -1.14 11.45
C LEU A 33 0.78 -1.63 12.76
N SER A 34 0.90 -2.93 13.04
CA SER A 34 0.48 -3.49 14.32
C SER A 34 1.43 -3.04 15.44
N ALA A 35 0.99 -3.18 16.69
CA ALA A 35 1.84 -2.91 17.85
C ALA A 35 3.11 -3.79 17.92
N GLY A 36 3.14 -4.92 17.20
CA GLY A 36 4.30 -5.81 17.12
C GLY A 36 5.34 -5.39 16.07
N TYR A 37 5.09 -4.34 15.29
CA TYR A 37 6.08 -3.82 14.35
C TYR A 37 7.32 -3.28 15.11
N PRO A 38 8.57 -3.55 14.65
CA PRO A 38 8.94 -4.18 13.38
C PRO A 38 9.08 -5.71 13.39
N ASP A 39 8.85 -6.39 14.51
CA ASP A 39 8.94 -7.85 14.58
C ASP A 39 7.80 -8.54 13.80
N VAL A 40 6.64 -7.89 13.76
CA VAL A 40 5.49 -8.28 12.94
C VAL A 40 5.50 -7.45 11.65
N PRO A 41 5.51 -8.09 10.47
CA PRO A 41 5.50 -7.37 9.20
C PRO A 41 4.22 -6.56 9.01
N PRO A 42 4.28 -5.46 8.24
CA PRO A 42 3.08 -4.88 7.66
C PRO A 42 2.44 -5.86 6.67
N ASP A 43 1.10 -5.88 6.62
CA ASP A 43 0.36 -6.86 5.81
C ASP A 43 -0.16 -6.27 4.49
N MET A 44 -0.65 -5.03 4.54
CA MET A 44 -1.33 -4.36 3.43
C MET A 44 -1.02 -2.86 3.44
N TRP A 45 -1.38 -2.20 2.33
CA TRP A 45 -1.39 -0.74 2.24
C TRP A 45 -2.67 -0.24 1.58
N TRP A 46 -2.91 1.06 1.70
CA TRP A 46 -4.11 1.68 1.13
C TRP A 46 -3.80 2.99 0.42
N PHE A 47 -4.62 3.33 -0.58
CA PHE A 47 -4.53 4.57 -1.34
C PHE A 47 -5.84 5.37 -1.33
N GLU A 48 -5.71 6.69 -1.25
CA GLU A 48 -6.83 7.63 -1.42
C GLU A 48 -6.31 8.93 -2.09
N PRO A 49 -6.80 9.30 -3.28
CA PRO A 49 -7.82 8.62 -4.08
C PRO A 49 -7.38 7.24 -4.61
N ALA A 50 -8.34 6.38 -4.94
CA ALA A 50 -8.08 5.02 -5.44
C ALA A 50 -7.20 5.02 -6.71
N VAL A 51 -6.20 4.14 -6.73
CA VAL A 51 -5.30 3.96 -7.88
C VAL A 51 -6.01 3.11 -8.93
N ARG A 52 -6.10 3.65 -10.15
CA ARG A 52 -6.73 3.03 -11.31
C ARG A 52 -5.81 3.13 -12.51
N ARG A 53 -5.84 2.12 -13.36
CA ARG A 53 -5.07 2.11 -14.60
C ARG A 53 -5.75 2.93 -15.69
N VAL A 54 -4.95 3.56 -16.55
CA VAL A 54 -5.46 4.35 -17.69
C VAL A 54 -6.19 3.50 -18.72
N ASP A 55 -5.86 2.21 -18.81
CA ASP A 55 -6.48 1.27 -19.76
C ASP A 55 -7.75 0.59 -19.20
N GLY A 56 -8.21 1.01 -18.02
CA GLY A 56 -9.43 0.50 -17.40
C GLY A 56 -9.32 -0.91 -16.82
N GLN A 57 -8.15 -1.57 -16.91
CA GLN A 57 -7.98 -2.89 -16.32
C GLN A 57 -8.02 -2.81 -14.80
N THR A 58 -8.64 -3.82 -14.19
CA THR A 58 -8.68 -3.96 -12.74
C THR A 58 -7.34 -4.46 -12.24
N ILE A 59 -6.83 -3.84 -11.18
CA ILE A 59 -5.63 -4.29 -10.51
C ILE A 59 -6.05 -5.37 -9.49
N ALA A 60 -5.52 -6.57 -9.62
CA ALA A 60 -5.91 -7.69 -8.76
C ALA A 60 -5.71 -7.39 -7.27
N ALA A 61 -6.68 -7.82 -6.46
CA ALA A 61 -6.71 -7.65 -5.00
C ALA A 61 -6.69 -6.17 -4.56
N THR A 62 -7.40 -5.33 -5.31
CA THR A 62 -7.63 -3.90 -5.02
C THR A 62 -9.10 -3.47 -5.03
N GLU A 63 -10.00 -4.44 -5.03
CA GLU A 63 -11.46 -4.25 -5.17
C GLU A 63 -12.10 -3.81 -3.84
N SER A 64 -11.43 -4.04 -2.71
CA SER A 64 -11.91 -3.68 -1.38
C SER A 64 -11.68 -2.20 -1.05
N GLN A 65 -12.66 -1.61 -0.38
CA GLN A 65 -12.59 -0.27 0.21
C GLN A 65 -12.74 -0.38 1.73
N GLU A 66 -11.97 0.39 2.48
CA GLU A 66 -12.01 0.39 3.94
C GLU A 66 -11.99 1.81 4.51
N ALA A 67 -12.69 2.01 5.62
CA ALA A 67 -12.76 3.31 6.29
C ALA A 67 -11.68 3.40 7.37
N HIS A 68 -10.74 4.33 7.21
CA HIS A 68 -9.66 4.61 8.18
C HIS A 68 -9.48 6.12 8.28
N LEU A 69 -9.29 6.64 9.49
CA LEU A 69 -9.01 8.07 9.72
C LEU A 69 -10.06 9.00 9.09
N GLY A 70 -11.34 8.59 9.08
CA GLY A 70 -12.45 9.36 8.49
C GLY A 70 -12.45 9.44 6.95
N ARG A 71 -11.59 8.69 6.27
CA ARG A 71 -11.50 8.60 4.80
C ARG A 71 -11.80 7.17 4.34
N THR A 72 -12.26 7.03 3.11
CA THR A 72 -12.44 5.71 2.46
C THR A 72 -11.25 5.43 1.57
N TRP A 73 -10.55 4.33 1.83
CA TRP A 73 -9.31 3.99 1.17
C TRP A 73 -9.44 2.71 0.34
N GLN A 74 -8.83 2.70 -0.84
CA GLN A 74 -8.66 1.49 -1.63
C GLN A 74 -7.58 0.61 -1.00
N ARG A 75 -7.93 -0.61 -0.61
CA ARG A 75 -6.98 -1.55 -0.03
C ARG A 75 -6.20 -2.28 -1.10
N TRP A 76 -4.91 -2.47 -0.86
CA TRP A 76 -4.03 -3.31 -1.66
C TRP A 76 -3.55 -4.50 -0.84
N SER A 77 -4.01 -5.69 -1.22
CA SER A 77 -3.67 -6.94 -0.53
C SER A 77 -2.45 -7.58 -1.17
N ARG A 78 -1.30 -7.53 -0.50
CA ARG A 78 -0.05 -8.20 -0.93
C ARG A 78 0.63 -8.83 0.28
N HIS A 79 0.16 -10.03 0.64
CA HIS A 79 0.69 -10.78 1.77
C HIS A 79 2.15 -11.17 1.52
N LEU A 80 2.98 -10.96 2.54
CA LEU A 80 4.36 -11.41 2.55
C LEU A 80 4.40 -12.93 2.78
N GLN A 81 5.26 -13.62 2.04
CA GLN A 81 5.52 -15.03 2.28
C GLN A 81 6.28 -15.22 3.61
N PRO A 82 6.16 -16.40 4.26
CA PRO A 82 6.94 -16.71 5.45
C PRO A 82 8.45 -16.48 5.22
N GLY A 83 9.08 -15.70 6.11
CA GLY A 83 10.51 -15.36 6.01
C GLY A 83 10.86 -14.26 5.01
N GLN A 84 9.90 -13.72 4.25
CA GLN A 84 10.14 -12.58 3.35
C GLN A 84 10.47 -11.29 4.11
N TRP A 85 9.87 -11.12 5.29
CA TRP A 85 10.21 -10.06 6.23
C TRP A 85 11.15 -10.60 7.31
N ARG A 86 12.23 -9.88 7.56
CA ARG A 86 13.30 -10.23 8.50
C ARG A 86 13.35 -9.18 9.59
N SER A 87 12.88 -9.55 10.78
CA SER A 87 12.98 -8.68 11.97
C SER A 87 14.45 -8.25 12.18
N GLY A 88 14.63 -6.99 12.57
CA GLY A 88 15.93 -6.37 12.79
C GLY A 88 16.70 -6.00 11.51
N ILE A 89 16.19 -6.35 10.31
CA ILE A 89 16.79 -6.01 9.02
C ILE A 89 15.83 -5.15 8.20
N ASP A 90 14.60 -5.62 8.03
CA ASP A 90 13.61 -4.95 7.19
C ASP A 90 12.90 -3.83 8.00
N SER A 91 12.51 -2.78 7.28
CA SER A 91 11.97 -1.54 7.84
C SER A 91 10.88 -0.94 6.94
N ILE A 92 10.26 0.17 7.35
CA ILE A 92 9.33 0.94 6.51
C ILE A 92 9.98 1.26 5.16
N GLU A 93 11.27 1.56 5.10
CA GLU A 93 11.98 1.83 3.85
C GLU A 93 11.92 0.63 2.89
N SER A 94 12.26 -0.56 3.40
CA SER A 94 12.17 -1.80 2.60
C SER A 94 10.73 -2.12 2.18
N TYR A 95 9.75 -1.80 3.03
CA TYR A 95 8.34 -1.97 2.70
C TYR A 95 7.89 -1.00 1.61
N LEU A 96 8.33 0.27 1.66
CA LEU A 96 8.06 1.25 0.62
C LEU A 96 8.70 0.87 -0.73
N ALA A 97 9.89 0.24 -0.70
CA ALA A 97 10.50 -0.33 -1.90
C ALA A 97 9.65 -1.46 -2.49
N LEU A 98 9.04 -2.32 -1.65
CA LEU A 98 8.08 -3.32 -2.11
C LEU A 98 6.81 -2.67 -2.71
N VAL A 99 6.24 -1.67 -2.05
CA VAL A 99 5.08 -0.93 -2.57
C VAL A 99 5.40 -0.35 -3.96
N ARG A 100 6.58 0.26 -4.13
CA ARG A 100 7.04 0.79 -5.42
C ARG A 100 7.09 -0.30 -6.49
N LYS A 101 7.71 -1.44 -6.18
CA LYS A 101 7.83 -2.58 -7.10
C LYS A 101 6.45 -3.10 -7.54
N GLU A 102 5.51 -3.22 -6.61
CA GLU A 102 4.15 -3.69 -6.90
C GLU A 102 3.36 -2.69 -7.75
N LEU A 103 3.54 -1.37 -7.51
CA LEU A 103 2.96 -0.33 -8.36
C LEU A 103 3.52 -0.38 -9.78
N ASP A 104 4.83 -0.54 -9.95
CA ASP A 104 5.46 -0.63 -11.26
C ASP A 104 4.96 -1.86 -12.03
N ALA A 105 4.86 -3.02 -11.37
CA ALA A 105 4.29 -4.23 -11.95
C ALA A 105 2.82 -4.04 -12.34
N ALA A 106 2.02 -3.43 -11.47
CA ALA A 106 0.60 -3.17 -11.72
C ALA A 106 0.36 -2.16 -12.85
N ALA A 107 1.25 -1.19 -13.05
CA ALA A 107 1.19 -0.23 -14.15
C ALA A 107 1.54 -0.88 -15.50
N MET A 108 2.48 -1.83 -15.50
CA MET A 108 3.02 -2.44 -16.72
C MET A 108 2.25 -3.67 -17.22
N ALA A 109 1.54 -4.39 -16.35
CA ALA A 109 0.93 -5.68 -16.70
C ALA A 109 -0.05 -5.53 -17.86
N ARG A 110 0.33 -5.87 -19.10
CA ARG A 110 -0.63 -6.05 -20.19
C ARG A 110 -1.53 -7.26 -19.87
N ALA A 111 -2.79 -7.19 -20.28
CA ALA A 111 -3.74 -8.29 -20.12
C ALA A 111 -3.09 -9.59 -20.63
N ALA A 112 -3.10 -10.62 -19.78
CA ALA A 112 -2.86 -12.00 -20.20
C ALA A 112 -4.04 -12.49 -21.03
#